data_AF-A0A2H0ECL9-F1
#
_entry.id   AF-A0A2H0ECL9-F1
#
_cell.length_a   1.000
_cell.length_b   1.000
_cell.length_c   1.000
_cell.angle_alpha   90.00
_cell.angle_beta   90.00
_cell.angle_gamma   90.00
#
_symmetry.space_group_name_H-M   'P 1'
#
loop_
_entity.id
_entity.type
_entity.pdbx_description
1 polymer ?
#
loop_
_entity_poly.entity_id
_entity_poly.type
_entity_poly.pdbx_seq_one_letter_code
_entity_poly.pdbx_strand_id
1 'polypeptide(L)' 'FATDGRDNTEAAGAIADFSTLEKAKKLKLEPEEFLDQNNSFDFFKKTGDLIFAKSKSFNVSDLMIILRQ' A
#
# COMPACT_ATOMS: atom_id res chain seq x y z
N PHE A 1 -7.39 0.28 2.97
CA PHE A 1 -6.64 -0.08 4.18
C PHE A 1 -7.56 -0.84 5.11
N ALA A 2 -7.06 -1.92 5.70
CA ALA A 2 -7.77 -2.78 6.63
C ALA A 2 -7.95 -2.06 7.96
N THR A 3 -9.18 -2.07 8.48
CA THR A 3 -9.54 -1.35 9.70
C THR A 3 -8.96 -1.98 10.97
N ASP A 4 -8.62 -3.27 10.92
CA ASP A 4 -7.88 -3.97 11.99
C ASP A 4 -6.37 -3.65 12.01
N GLY A 5 -5.90 -2.85 11.05
CA GLY A 5 -4.52 -2.39 10.97
C GLY A 5 -3.56 -3.40 10.36
N ARG A 6 -4.04 -4.53 9.81
CA ARG A 6 -3.20 -5.53 9.13
C ARG A 6 -3.88 -6.05 7.87
N ASP A 7 -3.33 -5.68 6.71
CA ASP A 7 -3.74 -6.24 5.42
C ASP A 7 -2.82 -7.44 5.08
N ASN A 8 -3.04 -8.55 5.78
CA ASN A 8 -2.24 -9.80 5.70
C ASN A 8 -0.71 -9.64 5.94
N THR A 9 -0.28 -8.44 6.36
CA THR A 9 1.10 -8.05 6.59
C THR A 9 1.18 -7.16 7.83
N GLU A 10 2.37 -6.62 8.13
CA GLU A 10 2.55 -5.62 9.19
C GLU A 10 1.96 -4.24 8.85
N ALA A 11 1.64 -4.00 7.58
CA ALA A 11 0.98 -2.77 7.13
C ALA A 11 -0.54 -2.94 7.14
N ALA A 12 -1.25 -1.85 7.39
CA ALA A 12 -2.70 -1.76 7.25
C ALA A 12 -3.14 -1.59 5.78
N GLY A 13 -2.21 -1.29 4.88
CA GLY A 13 -2.44 -1.02 3.46
C GLY A 13 -1.38 -0.07 2.91
N ALA A 14 -1.70 0.65 1.84
CA ALA A 14 -0.81 1.64 1.23
C ALA A 14 -1.57 2.90 0.80
N ILE A 15 -0.84 4.00 0.60
CA ILE A 15 -1.31 5.23 -0.05
C ILE A 15 -0.52 5.44 -1.34
N ALA A 16 -1.19 5.77 -2.44
CA ALA A 16 -0.51 5.97 -3.71
C ALA A 16 -0.93 7.30 -4.37
N ASP A 17 0.03 8.00 -4.93
CA ASP A 17 -0.17 9.20 -5.74
C ASP A 17 0.86 9.29 -6.88
N PHE A 18 0.95 10.44 -7.54
CA PHE A 18 1.95 10.67 -8.60
C PHE A 18 3.40 10.52 -8.09
N SER A 19 3.67 10.82 -6.81
CA SER A 19 4.99 10.64 -6.22
C SER A 19 5.37 9.16 -6.13
N THR A 20 4.42 8.26 -5.86
CA THR A 20 4.64 6.81 -5.88
C THR A 20 5.13 6.33 -7.24
N LEU A 21 4.52 6.81 -8.33
CA LEU A 21 4.94 6.47 -9.70
C LEU A 21 6.36 7.00 -10.00
N GLU A 22 6.67 8.22 -9.58
CA GLU A 22 8.01 8.80 -9.77
C GLU A 22 9.09 8.05 -8.98
N LYS A 23 8.78 7.57 -7.76
CA LYS A 23 9.67 6.70 -6.98
C LYS A 23 9.88 5.35 -7.67
N ALA A 24 8.80 4.72 -8.14
CA ALA A 24 8.88 3.44 -8.85
C ALA A 24 9.79 3.54 -10.09
N LYS A 25 9.63 4.58 -10.91
CA LYS A 25 10.50 4.84 -12.07
C LYS A 25 11.97 5.02 -11.67
N LYS A 26 12.25 5.82 -10.63
CA LYS A 26 13.62 6.05 -10.14
C LYS A 26 14.28 4.77 -9.65
N LEU A 27 13.49 3.88 -9.02
CA LEU A 27 13.92 2.59 -8.51
C LEU A 27 13.88 1.47 -9.56
N LYS A 28 13.45 1.76 -10.80
CA LYS A 28 13.25 0.79 -11.88
C LYS A 28 12.35 -0.38 -11.44
N LEU A 29 11.24 -0.05 -10.78
CA LEU A 29 10.22 -1.01 -10.37
C LEU A 29 9.06 -0.93 -11.36
N GLU A 30 8.64 -2.08 -11.88
CA GLU A 30 7.48 -2.21 -12.76
C GLU A 30 6.27 -2.68 -11.92
N PRO A 31 5.28 -1.82 -11.62
CA PRO A 31 4.14 -2.17 -10.76
C PRO A 31 3.39 -3.42 -11.21
N GLU A 32 3.26 -3.64 -12.52
CA GLU A 32 2.60 -4.78 -13.13
C GLU A 32 3.25 -6.10 -12.73
N GLU A 33 4.59 -6.16 -12.69
CA GLU A 33 5.32 -7.38 -12.27
C GLU A 33 5.02 -7.76 -10.82
N PHE A 34 4.93 -6.77 -9.92
CA PHE A 34 4.58 -7.01 -8.53
C PHE A 34 3.12 -7.40 -8.36
N LEU A 35 2.22 -6.86 -9.19
CA LEU A 35 0.81 -7.20 -9.18
C LEU A 35 0.59 -8.66 -9.64
N ASP A 36 1.21 -9.06 -10.75
CA ASP A 36 1.11 -10.42 -11.30
C ASP A 36 1.63 -11.48 -10.32
N GLN A 37 2.58 -11.11 -9.46
CA GLN A 37 3.17 -11.98 -8.44
C GLN A 37 2.42 -11.93 -7.09
N ASN A 38 1.33 -11.16 -6.98
CA ASN A 38 0.65 -10.86 -5.71
C ASN A 38 1.61 -10.31 -4.63
N ASN A 39 2.62 -9.53 -5.05
CA ASN A 39 3.68 -9.00 -4.20
C ASN A 39 3.59 -7.47 -4.03
N SER A 40 2.38 -6.96 -3.82
CA SER A 40 2.14 -5.51 -3.63
C SER A 40 2.84 -4.97 -2.37
N PHE A 41 3.00 -5.78 -1.33
CA PHE A 41 3.69 -5.38 -0.10
C PHE A 41 5.12 -4.93 -0.35
N ASP A 42 5.92 -5.72 -1.08
CA ASP A 42 7.32 -5.37 -1.37
C ASP A 42 7.41 -4.14 -2.28
N PHE A 43 6.48 -3.97 -3.21
CA PHE A 43 6.41 -2.77 -4.05
C PHE A 43 6.25 -1.52 -3.19
N PHE A 44 5.21 -1.46 -2.36
CA PHE A 44 4.93 -0.30 -1.52
C PHE A 44 5.94 -0.12 -0.39
N LYS A 45 6.61 -1.20 0.05
CA LYS A 45 7.74 -1.13 0.97
C LYS A 45 8.93 -0.41 0.33
N LYS A 46 9.25 -0.71 -0.94
CA LYS A 46 10.34 -0.07 -1.68
C LYS A 46 10.04 1.40 -2.01
N THR A 47 8.79 1.74 -2.32
CA THR A 47 8.39 3.13 -2.56
C THR A 47 8.15 3.92 -1.26
N GLY A 48 8.10 3.24 -0.11
CA GLY A 48 7.91 3.86 1.21
C GLY A 48 6.49 4.37 1.45
N ASP A 49 5.51 3.70 0.85
CA ASP A 49 4.13 4.16 0.75
C ASP A 49 3.15 3.27 1.56
N LEU A 50 3.68 2.38 2.39
CA LEU A 50 2.90 1.56 3.32
C LEU A 50 2.30 2.41 4.45
N ILE A 51 1.06 2.11 4.81
CA ILE A 51 0.35 2.69 5.96
C ILE A 51 0.47 1.72 7.13
N PHE A 52 1.07 2.17 8.23
CA PHE A 52 1.13 1.41 9.49
C PHE A 52 0.14 1.98 10.50
N ALA A 53 -0.71 1.13 11.06
CA ALA A 53 -1.67 1.49 12.10
C ALA A 53 -1.42 0.69 13.38
N LYS A 54 -1.69 1.29 14.55
CA LYS A 54 -1.63 0.56 15.82
C LYS A 54 -2.81 -0.41 15.91
N SER A 55 -2.55 -1.67 16.28
CA SER A 55 -3.53 -2.77 16.33
C SER A 55 -4.53 -2.70 17.50
N LYS A 56 -5.00 -1.51 17.88
CA LYS A 56 -6.11 -1.35 18.83
C LYS A 56 -7.39 -1.09 18.05
N SER A 57 -7.86 -2.10 17.35
CA SER A 57 -8.93 -1.92 16.36
C SER A 57 -9.86 -3.12 16.31
N PHE A 58 -11.08 -2.83 15.90
CA PHE A 58 -12.10 -3.80 15.53
C PHE A 58 -12.05 -3.95 14.01
N ASN A 59 -12.11 -5.18 13.50
CA ASN A 59 -12.16 -5.42 12.06
C ASN A 59 -13.60 -5.16 11.56
N VAL A 60 -13.77 -4.12 10.75
CA VAL A 60 -15.03 -3.77 10.06
C VAL A 60 -14.82 -3.70 8.55
N SER A 61 -14.00 -4.60 8.00
CA SER A 61 -13.61 -4.67 6.59
C SER A 61 -12.64 -3.54 6.17
N ASP A 62 -12.55 -3.29 4.87
CA ASP A 62 -11.57 -2.44 4.22
C ASP A 62 -12.14 -1.08 3.82
N LEU A 63 -11.33 -0.03 3.93
CA LEU A 63 -11.68 1.31 3.48
C LEU A 63 -10.80 1.76 2.31
N MET A 64 -11.43 2.19 1.21
CA MET A 64 -10.76 2.82 0.07
C MET A 64 -11.24 4.26 -0.08
N ILE A 65 -10.30 5.20 -0.18
CA ILE A 65 -10.57 6.63 -0.38
C ILE A 65 -9.85 7.07 -1.65
N ILE A 66 -10.58 7.72 -2.55
CA ILE A 66 -10.03 8.33 -3.76
C ILE A 66 -10.29 9.83 -3.67
N LEU A 67 -9.23 10.63 -3.74
CA LEU A 67 -9.31 12.09 -3.76
C LEU A 67 -8.93 12.59 -5.16
N ARG A 68 -9.71 13.53 -5.68
CA ARG A 68 -9.44 14.22 -6.95
C ARG A 68 -9.52 15.72 -6.70
N GLN A 69 -8.52 16.45 -7.17
CA GLN A 69 -8.56 17.91 -7.24
C GLN A 69 -9.48 18.39 -8.36
#